data_AF-A0A918Q2V9-F1
#
_entry.id   AF-A0A918Q2V9-F1
#
_cell.length_a   1.000
_cell.length_b   1.000
_cell.length_c   1.000
_cell.angle_alpha   90.00
_cell.angle_beta   90.00
_cell.angle_gamma   90.00
#
_symmetry.space_group_name_H-M   'P 1'
#
loop_
_entity.id
_entity.type
_entity.pdbx_description
1 polymer ?
#
loop_
_entity_poly.entity_id
_entity_poly.type
_entity_poly.pdbx_seq_one_letter_code
_entity_poly.pdbx_strand_id
1 'polypeptide(L)'
;MTPAIPLVLLGLVDAAFSGFRAYAGSDARIRKQRATARAALRGLAVGAVLLLAPTLTAALLLLTAGDRARTYDTLTAGGLGYLLPLTVYALAVLLSLAAYFALSFRAGTLAVVIGLGPLTLLRPLAVAAACLGAVLNGGGGSALLVGATAGAAVLCVEPAVHRRWYHHVR
;
A
#
# COMPACT_ATOMS: atom_id res chain seq x y z
N MET A 1 -1.71 5.97 -20.48
CA MET A 1 -1.39 6.59 -19.17
C MET A 1 -0.32 5.75 -18.49
N THR A 2 0.66 6.37 -17.84
CA THR A 2 1.73 5.64 -17.13
C THR A 2 1.23 5.04 -15.82
N PRO A 3 1.32 3.70 -15.61
CA PRO A 3 0.81 3.05 -14.40
C PRO A 3 1.54 3.47 -13.12
N ALA A 4 2.70 4.13 -13.24
CA ALA A 4 3.48 4.61 -12.10
C ALA A 4 2.71 5.59 -11.19
N ILE A 5 1.98 6.54 -11.76
CA ILE A 5 1.25 7.58 -10.99
C ILE A 5 0.19 6.94 -10.07
N PRO A 6 -0.77 6.14 -10.57
CA PRO A 6 -1.77 5.52 -9.72
C PRO A 6 -1.15 4.55 -8.70
N LEU A 7 -0.06 3.86 -9.03
CA LEU A 7 0.64 2.96 -8.10
C LEU A 7 1.30 3.73 -6.94
N VAL A 8 1.94 4.88 -7.22
CA VAL A 8 2.51 5.74 -6.19
C VAL A 8 1.41 6.29 -5.28
N LEU A 9 0.31 6.77 -5.86
CA LEU A 9 -0.83 7.27 -5.07
C LEU A 9 -1.41 6.18 -4.17
N LEU A 10 -1.65 4.98 -4.70
CA LEU A 10 -2.11 3.84 -3.92
C LEU A 10 -1.14 3.50 -2.79
N GLY A 11 0.17 3.46 -3.07
CA GLY A 11 1.20 3.18 -2.07
C GLY A 11 1.26 4.24 -0.96
N LEU A 12 1.13 5.52 -1.29
CA LEU A 12 1.13 6.61 -0.30
C LEU A 12 -0.12 6.59 0.58
N VAL A 13 -1.29 6.34 -0.01
CA VAL A 13 -2.55 6.21 0.72
C VAL A 13 -2.49 5.02 1.67
N ASP A 14 -2.02 3.87 1.20
CA ASP A 14 -1.86 2.67 2.02
C ASP A 14 -0.81 2.83 3.12
N ALA A 15 0.27 3.59 2.87
CA ALA A 15 1.24 3.95 3.89
C ALA A 15 0.66 4.87 4.98
N ALA A 16 -0.19 5.83 4.61
CA ALA A 16 -0.90 6.67 5.57
C ALA A 16 -1.85 5.84 6.46
N PHE A 17 -2.62 4.92 5.86
CA PHE A 17 -3.47 3.98 6.60
C PHE A 17 -2.66 3.04 7.50
N SER A 18 -1.50 2.58 7.04
CA SER A 18 -0.58 1.75 7.83
C SER A 18 -0.07 2.49 9.07
N GLY A 19 0.25 3.78 8.94
CA GLY A 19 0.63 4.62 10.08
C GLY A 19 -0.51 4.82 11.08
N PHE A 20 -1.74 5.03 10.59
CA PHE A 20 -2.93 5.07 11.44
C PHE A 20 -3.16 3.74 12.18
N ARG A 21 -3.04 2.60 11.48
CA ARG A 21 -3.18 1.26 12.06
C ARG A 21 -2.13 0.96 13.12
N ALA A 22 -0.88 1.35 12.89
CA ALA A 22 0.20 1.19 13.86
C ALA A 22 -0.05 1.95 15.19
N TYR A 23 -0.88 3.00 15.16
CA TYR A 23 -1.32 3.76 16.33
C TYR A 23 -2.67 3.28 16.91
N ALA A 24 -3.50 2.62 16.09
CA ALA A 24 -4.81 2.17 16.52
C ALA A 24 -4.67 1.19 17.71
N GLY A 25 -5.43 1.43 18.77
CA GLY A 25 -5.35 0.64 20.01
C GLY A 25 -4.27 1.07 21.01
N SER A 26 -3.37 1.99 20.64
CA SER A 26 -2.31 2.48 21.55
C SER A 26 -2.76 3.60 22.50
N ASP A 27 -3.92 4.23 22.26
CA ASP A 27 -4.40 5.37 23.05
C ASP A 27 -5.93 5.33 23.24
N ALA A 28 -6.36 5.33 24.50
CA ALA A 28 -7.75 5.28 24.94
C ALA A 28 -8.43 6.66 25.01
N ARG A 29 -7.72 7.76 24.71
CA ARG A 29 -8.30 9.12 24.73
C ARG A 29 -9.48 9.27 23.77
N ILE A 30 -10.53 9.96 24.26
CA ILE A 30 -11.76 10.26 23.51
C ILE A 30 -11.47 11.21 22.34
N ARG A 31 -10.65 12.25 22.54
CA ARG A 31 -10.27 13.21 21.49
C ARG A 31 -8.86 12.91 20.96
N LYS A 32 -8.78 12.09 19.92
CA LYS A 32 -7.49 11.63 19.34
C LYS A 32 -7.22 12.09 17.90
N GLN A 33 -8.04 12.96 17.33
CA GLN A 33 -7.92 13.42 15.93
C GLN A 33 -6.52 13.93 15.55
N ARG A 34 -5.89 14.74 16.42
CA ARG A 34 -4.53 15.26 16.16
C ARG A 34 -3.46 14.18 16.26
N ALA A 35 -3.67 13.16 17.07
CA ALA A 35 -2.72 12.07 17.23
C ALA A 35 -2.85 11.04 16.10
N THR A 36 -4.08 10.73 15.68
CA THR A 36 -4.36 9.90 14.50
C THR A 36 -3.84 10.54 13.22
N ALA A 37 -4.01 11.87 13.05
CA ALA A 37 -3.45 12.59 11.91
C ALA A 37 -1.90 12.54 11.91
N ARG A 38 -1.26 12.73 13.07
CA ARG A 38 0.20 12.60 13.19
C ARG A 38 0.69 11.19 12.90
N ALA A 39 -0.04 10.16 13.33
CA ALA A 39 0.29 8.77 13.03
C ALA A 39 0.19 8.47 11.53
N ALA A 40 -0.87 8.95 10.87
CA ALA A 40 -1.03 8.84 9.42
C ALA A 40 0.10 9.57 8.67
N LEU A 41 0.47 10.78 9.09
CA LEU A 41 1.58 11.53 8.51
C LEU A 41 2.93 10.82 8.68
N ARG A 42 3.18 10.17 9.84
CA ARG A 42 4.37 9.34 10.04
C ARG A 42 4.39 8.15 9.09
N GLY A 43 3.24 7.48 8.92
CA GLY A 43 3.07 6.40 7.95
C GLY A 43 3.36 6.87 6.53
N LEU A 44 2.77 8.00 6.12
CA LEU A 44 2.99 8.61 4.81
C LEU A 44 4.47 8.98 4.59
N ALA A 45 5.14 9.58 5.58
CA ALA A 45 6.55 9.92 5.48
C ALA A 45 7.45 8.69 5.33
N VAL A 46 7.23 7.66 6.16
CA VAL A 46 7.98 6.39 6.07
C VAL A 46 7.69 5.69 4.73
N GLY A 47 6.44 5.65 4.31
CA GLY A 47 6.05 5.09 3.01
C GLY A 47 6.67 5.82 1.84
N ALA A 48 6.67 7.15 1.84
CA ALA A 48 7.31 7.95 0.78
C ALA A 48 8.81 7.63 0.66
N VAL A 49 9.51 7.48 1.80
CA VAL A 49 10.91 7.07 1.81
C VAL A 49 11.08 5.64 1.31
N LEU A 50 10.26 4.68 1.76
CA LEU A 50 10.38 3.28 1.35
C LEU A 50 10.03 3.08 -0.14
N LEU A 51 9.13 3.88 -0.69
CA LEU A 51 8.78 3.87 -2.12
C LEU A 51 9.92 4.40 -3.03
N LEU A 52 10.97 5.01 -2.46
CA LEU A 52 12.20 5.30 -3.20
C LEU A 52 12.91 4.01 -3.65
N ALA A 53 12.79 2.91 -2.89
CA ALA A 53 13.45 1.65 -3.24
C ALA A 53 12.95 1.04 -4.58
N PRO A 54 11.64 0.84 -4.82
CA PRO A 54 11.15 0.34 -6.10
C PRO A 54 11.36 1.34 -7.25
N THR A 55 11.34 2.65 -6.99
CA THR A 55 11.62 3.65 -8.04
C THR A 55 13.09 3.67 -8.44
N LEU A 56 14.02 3.58 -7.48
CA LEU A 56 15.44 3.41 -7.76
C LEU A 56 15.71 2.09 -8.49
N THR A 57 15.07 1.01 -8.08
CA THR A 57 15.16 -0.29 -8.77
C THR A 57 14.73 -0.20 -10.23
N ALA A 58 13.58 0.43 -10.51
CA ALA A 58 13.09 0.62 -11.87
C ALA A 58 14.02 1.54 -12.70
N ALA A 59 14.52 2.62 -12.10
CA ALA A 59 15.45 3.53 -12.74
C ALA A 59 16.78 2.84 -13.09
N LEU A 60 17.34 2.06 -12.17
CA LEU A 60 18.57 1.29 -12.40
C LEU A 60 18.38 0.28 -13.53
N LEU A 61 17.28 -0.48 -13.52
CA LEU A 61 16.96 -1.42 -14.59
C LEU A 61 16.90 -0.74 -15.97
N LEU A 62 16.26 0.43 -16.06
CA LEU A 62 16.19 1.21 -17.29
C LEU A 62 17.55 1.78 -17.72
N LEU A 63 18.39 2.21 -16.78
CA LEU A 63 19.71 2.75 -17.07
C LEU A 63 20.69 1.67 -17.55
N THR A 64 20.58 0.44 -17.01
CA THR A 64 21.45 -0.70 -17.36
C THR A 64 20.95 -1.53 -18.54
N ALA A 65 19.73 -1.28 -19.03
CA ALA A 65 19.15 -2.05 -20.13
C ALA A 65 19.81 -1.73 -21.47
N GLY A 66 20.13 -2.77 -22.24
CA GLY A 66 20.61 -2.64 -23.62
C GLY A 66 19.53 -2.10 -24.57
N ASP A 67 18.25 -2.43 -24.32
CA ASP A 67 17.09 -1.86 -25.02
C ASP A 67 16.12 -1.25 -24.00
N ARG A 68 16.21 0.07 -23.85
CA ARG A 68 15.41 0.84 -22.89
C ARG A 68 13.94 0.87 -23.24
N ALA A 69 13.60 0.94 -24.53
CA ALA A 69 12.21 1.02 -24.98
C ALA A 69 11.47 -0.28 -24.63
N ARG A 70 12.06 -1.42 -24.99
CA ARG A 70 11.50 -2.73 -24.64
C ARG A 70 11.37 -2.94 -23.14
N THR A 71 12.38 -2.53 -22.37
CA THR A 71 12.35 -2.63 -20.90
C THR A 71 11.23 -1.77 -20.31
N TYR A 72 11.06 -0.55 -20.80
CA TYR A 72 9.98 0.34 -20.38
C TYR A 72 8.59 -0.24 -20.71
N ASP A 73 8.43 -0.84 -21.89
CA ASP A 73 7.18 -1.48 -22.28
C ASP A 73 6.85 -2.69 -21.39
N THR A 74 7.84 -3.53 -21.06
CA THR A 74 7.64 -4.64 -20.12
C THR A 74 7.26 -4.16 -18.72
N LEU A 75 7.92 -3.11 -18.22
CA LEU A 75 7.58 -2.52 -16.92
C LEU A 75 6.18 -1.90 -16.92
N THR A 76 5.77 -1.29 -18.04
CA THR A 76 4.43 -0.70 -18.20
C THR A 76 3.37 -1.79 -18.24
N ALA A 77 3.58 -2.86 -19.01
CA ALA A 77 2.67 -4.00 -19.07
C ALA A 77 2.54 -4.69 -17.70
N GLY A 78 3.66 -4.93 -17.02
CA GLY A 78 3.68 -5.46 -15.66
C GLY A 78 2.98 -4.53 -14.66
N GLY A 79 3.21 -3.23 -14.76
CA GLY A 79 2.56 -2.21 -13.92
C GLY A 79 1.04 -2.20 -14.06
N LEU A 80 0.51 -2.38 -15.28
CA LEU A 80 -0.93 -2.52 -15.50
C LEU A 80 -1.50 -3.79 -14.86
N GLY A 81 -0.79 -4.91 -14.98
CA GLY A 81 -1.16 -6.17 -14.33
C GLY A 81 -1.11 -6.10 -12.81
N TYR A 82 -0.18 -5.32 -12.27
CA TYR A 82 -0.04 -5.05 -10.83
C TYR A 82 -1.16 -4.15 -10.28
N LEU A 83 -1.65 -3.23 -11.10
CA LEU A 83 -2.62 -2.21 -10.70
C LEU A 83 -4.02 -2.78 -10.44
N LEU A 84 -4.46 -3.74 -11.25
CA LEU A 84 -5.84 -4.24 -11.19
C LEU A 84 -6.17 -4.93 -9.84
N PRO A 85 -5.38 -5.89 -9.33
CA PRO A 85 -5.63 -6.50 -8.02
C PRO A 85 -5.59 -5.46 -6.87
N LEU A 86 -4.63 -4.54 -6.92
CA LEU A 86 -4.51 -3.49 -5.91
C LEU A 86 -5.68 -2.50 -5.93
N THR A 87 -6.20 -2.17 -7.10
CA THR A 87 -7.34 -1.26 -7.23
C THR A 87 -8.60 -1.90 -6.70
N VAL A 88 -8.82 -3.19 -6.96
CA VAL A 88 -9.95 -3.94 -6.38
C VAL A 88 -9.85 -3.97 -4.85
N TYR A 89 -8.67 -4.26 -4.31
CA TYR A 89 -8.42 -4.23 -2.87
C TYR A 89 -8.66 -2.83 -2.28
N ALA A 90 -8.12 -1.78 -2.90
CA ALA A 90 -8.30 -0.40 -2.47
C ALA A 90 -9.77 0.05 -2.51
N LEU A 91 -10.52 -0.35 -3.54
CA LEU A 91 -11.96 -0.10 -3.62
C LEU A 91 -12.72 -0.79 -2.49
N ALA A 92 -12.40 -2.04 -2.16
CA ALA A 92 -13.03 -2.75 -1.04
C ALA A 92 -12.79 -2.03 0.30
N VAL A 93 -11.57 -1.51 0.51
CA VAL A 93 -11.22 -0.69 1.68
C VAL A 93 -12.00 0.62 1.70
N LEU A 94 -12.05 1.34 0.57
CA LEU A 94 -12.77 2.61 0.47
C LEU A 94 -14.28 2.43 0.66
N LEU A 95 -14.87 1.36 0.12
CA LEU A 95 -16.28 1.03 0.32
C LEU A 95 -16.56 0.71 1.79
N SER A 96 -15.68 -0.04 2.45
CA SER A 96 -15.79 -0.32 3.90
C SER A 96 -15.72 0.98 4.72
N LEU A 97 -14.85 1.91 4.34
CA LEU A 97 -14.71 3.20 5.00
C LEU A 97 -15.90 4.13 4.72
N ALA A 98 -16.41 4.15 3.49
CA ALA A 98 -17.60 4.91 3.12
C ALA A 98 -18.83 4.40 3.87
N ALA A 99 -18.98 3.09 3.99
CA ALA A 99 -20.02 2.46 4.80
C ALA A 99 -19.94 2.91 6.27
N TYR A 100 -18.72 2.95 6.86
CA TYR A 100 -18.54 3.46 8.22
C TYR A 100 -19.02 4.91 8.42
N PHE A 101 -18.78 5.79 7.45
CA PHE A 101 -19.20 7.20 7.54
C PHE A 101 -20.67 7.43 7.20
N ALA A 102 -21.27 6.61 6.36
CA ALA A 102 -22.65 6.78 5.88
C ALA A 102 -23.70 6.07 6.75
N LEU A 103 -23.34 4.95 7.39
CA LEU A 103 -24.28 4.14 8.16
C LEU A 103 -24.38 4.57 9.63
N SER A 104 -25.50 4.22 10.26
CA SER A 104 -25.72 4.43 11.69
C SER A 104 -24.66 3.70 12.52
N PHE A 105 -24.34 4.23 13.71
CA PHE A 105 -23.22 3.78 14.56
C PHE A 105 -23.09 2.26 14.69
N ARG A 106 -24.19 1.53 14.92
CA ARG A 106 -24.17 0.05 15.02
C ARG A 106 -23.80 -0.63 13.70
N ALA A 107 -24.36 -0.20 12.58
CA ALA A 107 -24.09 -0.78 11.27
C ALA A 107 -22.70 -0.39 10.73
N GLY A 108 -22.25 0.84 10.98
CA GLY A 108 -20.90 1.30 10.65
C GLY A 108 -19.82 0.53 11.40
N THR A 109 -20.03 0.27 12.71
CA THR A 109 -19.06 -0.52 13.51
C THR A 109 -18.97 -1.96 13.00
N LEU A 110 -20.11 -2.57 12.62
CA LEU A 110 -20.18 -3.92 12.09
C LEU A 110 -19.51 -4.03 10.70
N ALA A 111 -19.70 -3.02 9.85
CA ALA A 111 -19.03 -2.90 8.55
C ALA A 111 -17.50 -2.78 8.69
N VAL A 112 -17.00 -2.06 9.70
CA VAL A 112 -15.56 -1.97 9.97
C VAL A 112 -14.99 -3.30 10.48
N VAL A 113 -15.69 -3.98 11.37
CA VAL A 113 -15.21 -5.26 11.92
C VAL A 113 -15.17 -6.35 10.84
N ILE A 114 -16.22 -6.44 10.01
CA ILE A 114 -16.34 -7.44 8.96
C ILE A 114 -15.51 -7.08 7.71
N GLY A 115 -15.43 -5.80 7.35
CA GLY A 115 -14.69 -5.35 6.17
C GLY A 115 -13.22 -5.10 6.50
N LEU A 116 -12.97 -4.07 7.30
CA LEU A 116 -11.63 -3.56 7.56
C LEU A 116 -10.75 -4.58 8.30
N GLY A 117 -11.29 -5.33 9.27
CA GLY A 117 -10.55 -6.38 9.99
C GLY A 117 -9.90 -7.42 9.05
N PRO A 118 -10.68 -8.20 8.28
CA PRO A 118 -10.15 -9.16 7.32
C PRO A 118 -9.29 -8.54 6.22
N LEU A 119 -9.66 -7.35 5.71
CA LEU A 119 -8.89 -6.68 4.66
C LEU A 119 -7.45 -6.38 5.11
N THR A 120 -7.23 -6.07 6.39
CA THR A 120 -5.86 -5.88 6.90
C THR A 120 -4.99 -7.14 6.83
N LEU A 121 -5.58 -8.33 6.97
CA LEU A 121 -4.90 -9.62 6.82
C LEU A 121 -4.73 -10.03 5.35
N LEU A 122 -5.63 -9.58 4.47
CA LEU A 122 -5.56 -9.84 3.04
C LEU A 122 -4.49 -9.01 2.32
N ARG A 123 -3.94 -7.97 2.96
CA ARG A 123 -2.95 -7.07 2.35
C ARG A 123 -1.73 -7.79 1.73
N PRO A 124 -1.06 -8.75 2.40
CA PRO A 124 0.03 -9.52 1.78
C PRO A 124 -0.45 -10.38 0.61
N LEU A 125 -1.67 -10.91 0.67
CA LEU A 125 -2.26 -11.69 -0.42
C LEU A 125 -2.60 -10.81 -1.62
N ALA A 126 -3.07 -9.58 -1.40
CA ALA A 126 -3.30 -8.59 -2.46
C ALA A 126 -1.99 -8.23 -3.17
N VAL A 127 -0.89 -8.06 -2.43
CA VAL A 127 0.45 -7.85 -3.00
C VAL A 127 0.92 -9.05 -3.80
N ALA A 128 0.74 -10.27 -3.28
CA ALA A 128 1.08 -11.50 -4.00
C ALA A 128 0.28 -11.64 -5.31
N ALA A 129 -1.02 -11.36 -5.27
CA ALA A 129 -1.90 -11.34 -6.44
C ALA A 129 -1.48 -10.26 -7.44
N ALA A 130 -1.05 -9.09 -6.98
CA ALA A 130 -0.52 -8.03 -7.83
C ALA A 130 0.79 -8.45 -8.54
N CYS A 131 1.72 -9.08 -7.81
CA CYS A 131 2.93 -9.65 -8.40
C CYS A 131 2.61 -10.72 -9.46
N LEU A 132 1.65 -11.61 -9.18
CA LEU A 132 1.17 -12.59 -10.16
C LEU A 132 0.55 -11.90 -11.38
N GLY A 133 -0.31 -10.89 -11.17
CA GLY A 133 -0.90 -10.09 -12.24
C GLY A 133 0.15 -9.41 -13.13
N ALA A 134 1.23 -8.90 -12.55
CA ALA A 134 2.34 -8.31 -13.30
C ALA A 134 3.06 -9.32 -14.20
N VAL A 135 3.27 -10.54 -13.71
CA VAL A 135 3.90 -11.62 -14.49
C VAL A 135 2.96 -12.09 -15.61
N LEU A 136 1.69 -12.33 -15.30
CA LEU A 136 0.69 -12.80 -16.25
C LEU A 136 0.42 -11.78 -17.37
N ASN A 137 0.54 -10.48 -17.07
CA ASN A 137 0.37 -9.41 -18.06
C ASN A 137 1.66 -9.11 -18.87
N GLY A 138 2.64 -10.01 -18.86
CA GLY A 138 3.85 -9.91 -19.69
C GLY A 138 4.97 -9.04 -19.12
N GLY A 139 4.93 -8.69 -17.83
CA GLY A 139 5.97 -7.86 -17.20
C GLY A 139 7.31 -8.57 -16.96
N GLY A 140 7.32 -9.90 -16.98
CA GLY A 140 8.52 -10.72 -16.82
C GLY A 140 9.25 -10.52 -15.48
N GLY A 141 10.51 -10.92 -15.43
CA GLY A 141 11.33 -10.87 -14.20
C GLY A 141 11.59 -9.45 -13.68
N SER A 142 11.76 -8.48 -14.59
CA SER A 142 12.01 -7.08 -14.23
C SER A 142 10.80 -6.45 -13.51
N ALA A 143 9.58 -6.68 -14.02
CA ALA A 143 8.38 -6.19 -13.35
C ALA A 143 8.12 -6.92 -12.03
N LEU A 144 8.43 -8.22 -11.94
CA LEU A 144 8.33 -8.98 -10.69
C LEU A 144 9.29 -8.43 -9.62
N LEU A 145 10.52 -8.07 -10.00
CA LEU A 145 11.51 -7.51 -9.08
C LEU A 145 11.07 -6.14 -8.56
N VAL A 146 10.60 -5.25 -9.45
CA VAL A 146 10.04 -3.94 -9.07
C VAL A 146 8.76 -4.11 -8.23
N GLY A 147 7.88 -5.04 -8.59
CA GLY A 147 6.66 -5.35 -7.85
C GLY A 147 6.93 -5.92 -6.45
N ALA A 148 7.87 -6.85 -6.32
CA ALA A 148 8.26 -7.44 -5.04
C ALA A 148 8.93 -6.41 -4.12
N THR A 149 9.80 -5.55 -4.66
CA THR A 149 10.40 -4.46 -3.89
C THR A 149 9.37 -3.43 -3.44
N ALA A 150 8.38 -3.10 -4.29
CA ALA A 150 7.26 -2.25 -3.92
C ALA A 150 6.37 -2.89 -2.84
N GLY A 151 6.04 -4.17 -3.01
CA GLY A 151 5.28 -4.94 -2.03
C GLY A 151 5.96 -4.98 -0.65
N ALA A 152 7.26 -5.26 -0.63
CA ALA A 152 8.06 -5.25 0.58
C ALA A 152 8.09 -3.85 1.24
N ALA A 153 8.36 -2.80 0.46
CA ALA A 153 8.36 -1.42 0.93
C ALA A 153 7.04 -1.05 1.63
N VAL A 154 5.92 -1.39 1.00
CA VAL A 154 4.58 -1.10 1.51
C VAL A 154 4.28 -1.90 2.78
N LEU A 155 4.55 -3.21 2.80
CA LEU A 155 4.34 -4.07 3.97
C LEU A 155 5.23 -3.69 5.16
N CYS A 156 6.42 -3.13 4.92
CA CYS A 156 7.34 -2.71 5.98
C CYS A 156 6.95 -1.39 6.67
N VAL A 157 6.04 -0.58 6.12
CA VAL A 157 5.65 0.71 6.72
C VAL A 157 5.09 0.53 8.14
N GLU A 158 4.13 -0.37 8.31
CA GLU A 158 3.46 -0.62 9.60
C GLU A 158 4.44 -1.07 10.70
N PRO A 159 5.26 -2.13 10.51
CA PRO A 159 6.22 -2.54 11.53
C PRO A 159 7.32 -1.50 11.76
N ALA A 160 7.75 -0.75 10.74
CA ALA A 160 8.75 0.30 10.89
C ALA A 160 8.22 1.46 11.75
N VAL A 161 7.00 1.93 11.48
CA VAL A 161 6.35 2.98 12.27
C VAL A 161 6.10 2.49 13.69
N HIS A 162 5.60 1.27 13.86
CA HIS A 162 5.31 0.70 15.18
C HIS A 162 6.59 0.58 16.03
N ARG A 163 7.67 0.00 15.49
CA ARG A 163 8.95 -0.14 16.22
C ARG A 163 9.56 1.21 16.58
N ARG A 164 9.47 2.21 15.70
CA ARG A 164 10.15 3.50 15.91
C ARG A 164 9.40 4.45 16.83
N TRP A 165 8.07 4.38 16.90
CA TRP A 165 7.26 5.32 17.70
C TRP A 165 6.36 4.69 18.77
N TYR A 166 6.03 3.40 18.67
CA TYR A 166 5.00 2.78 19.51
C TYR A 166 5.46 1.52 20.25
N HIS A 167 6.75 1.17 20.21
CA HIS A 167 7.32 0.00 20.88
C HIS A 167 7.11 -0.02 22.41
N HIS A 168 6.89 1.15 23.03
CA HIS A 168 6.74 1.29 24.49
C HIS A 168 5.28 1.18 24.96
N VAL A 169 4.33 1.03 24.04
CA VAL A 169 2.91 0.88 24.36
C VAL A 169 2.59 -0.62 24.35
N ARG A 170 2.85 -1.28 25.48
CA ARG A 170 2.39 -2.64 25.78
C ARG A 170 1.75 -2.65 27.15
#